data_AF-A0A813RRV7-F1
#
_entry.id   AF-A0A813RRV7-F1
#
_cell.length_a   1.000
_cell.length_b   1.000
_cell.length_c   1.000
_cell.angle_alpha   90.00
_cell.angle_beta   90.00
_cell.angle_gamma   90.00
#
_symmetry.space_group_name_H-M   'P 1'
#
loop_
_entity.id
_entity.type
_entity.pdbx_description
1 polymer ?
#
loop_
_entity_poly.entity_id
_entity_poly.type
_entity_poly.pdbx_seq_one_letter_code
_entity_poly.pdbx_strand_id
1 'polypeptide(L)'
;MDTADSYKTVLKRLIRHRKRALYRAIGIGFGDAEDDINSVDYYAILDLELLGERIHGRKFADWLIIHADMTALLMRLAHEAHVVLLPGRGFGIQHPSGRVSLANLNEADYKRIGTAVRALIEEYVEQFNKETADKPLSKWKVVK
;
A
#
# COMPACT_ATOMS: atom_id res chain seq x y z
N MET A 1 -6.65 15.04 33.50
CA MET A 1 -6.70 13.77 32.78
C MET A 1 -7.86 13.87 31.78
N ASP A 2 -7.69 13.46 30.52
CA ASP A 2 -8.73 13.54 29.49
C ASP A 2 -9.77 12.42 29.71
N THR A 3 -10.67 12.63 30.68
CA THR A 3 -11.70 11.66 31.08
C THR A 3 -12.74 11.39 29.99
N ALA A 4 -12.84 12.27 28.99
CA ALA A 4 -13.77 12.15 27.87
C ALA A 4 -13.15 11.46 26.63
N ASP A 5 -11.89 11.00 26.69
CA ASP A 5 -11.18 10.37 25.57
C ASP A 5 -11.16 11.24 24.29
N SER A 6 -11.27 12.57 24.44
CA SER A 6 -11.39 13.53 23.34
C SER A 6 -10.14 13.54 22.46
N TYR A 7 -8.96 13.56 23.08
CA TYR A 7 -7.66 13.52 22.41
C TYR A 7 -7.45 12.21 21.65
N LYS A 8 -7.79 11.09 22.30
CA LYS A 8 -7.72 9.74 21.71
C LYS A 8 -8.62 9.63 20.47
N THR A 9 -9.82 10.19 20.54
CA THR A 9 -10.77 10.19 19.42
C THR A 9 -10.24 11.01 18.24
N VAL A 10 -9.68 12.19 18.50
CA VAL A 10 -9.05 13.04 17.47
C VAL A 10 -7.87 12.33 16.81
N LEU A 11 -6.98 11.71 17.59
CA LEU A 11 -5.84 10.96 17.06
C LEU A 11 -6.28 9.78 16.19
N LYS A 12 -7.26 8.98 16.64
CA LYS A 12 -7.81 7.88 15.84
C LYS A 12 -8.35 8.40 14.51
N ARG A 13 -9.12 9.50 14.52
CA ARG A 13 -9.66 10.11 13.30
C ARG A 13 -8.54 10.57 12.35
N LEU A 14 -7.48 11.17 12.87
CA LEU A 14 -6.32 11.59 12.08
C LEU A 14 -5.62 10.41 11.40
N ILE A 15 -5.35 9.34 12.15
CA ILE A 15 -4.70 8.12 11.62
C ILE A 15 -5.56 7.50 10.52
N ARG A 16 -6.88 7.35 10.73
CA ARG A 16 -7.80 6.80 9.72
C ARG A 16 -7.86 7.68 8.48
N HIS A 17 -7.83 9.01 8.64
CA HIS A 17 -7.79 9.93 7.50
C HIS A 17 -6.51 9.77 6.66
N ARG A 18 -5.35 9.64 7.31
CA ARG A 18 -4.07 9.39 6.64
C ARG A 18 -4.04 8.04 5.92
N LYS A 19 -4.56 6.99 6.56
CA LYS A 19 -4.75 5.66 5.93
C LYS A 19 -5.61 5.80 4.67
N ARG A 20 -6.75 6.50 4.77
CA ARG A 20 -7.65 6.77 3.64
C ARG A 20 -6.96 7.45 2.47
N ALA A 21 -6.19 8.48 2.76
CA ALA A 21 -5.42 9.19 1.74
C ALA A 21 -4.43 8.27 1.02
N LEU A 22 -3.72 7.41 1.78
CA LEU A 22 -2.78 6.43 1.23
C LEU A 22 -3.45 5.46 0.23
N TYR A 23 -4.43 4.65 0.65
CA TYR A 23 -4.95 3.63 -0.28
C TYR A 23 -5.85 4.22 -1.37
N ARG A 24 -6.48 5.38 -1.16
CA ARG A 24 -7.16 6.10 -2.24
C ARG A 24 -6.19 6.52 -3.34
N ALA A 25 -5.00 7.00 -2.97
CA ALA A 25 -3.96 7.34 -3.93
C ALA A 25 -3.37 6.10 -4.62
N ILE A 26 -3.30 4.95 -3.92
CA ILE A 26 -3.00 3.65 -4.54
C ILE A 26 -4.08 3.31 -5.57
N GLY A 27 -5.35 3.60 -5.28
CA GLY A 27 -6.50 3.31 -6.15
C GLY A 27 -7.26 2.06 -5.72
N ILE A 28 -7.15 1.70 -4.44
CA ILE A 28 -7.92 0.63 -3.80
C ILE A 28 -9.03 1.27 -2.97
N GLY A 29 -10.26 0.83 -3.21
CA GLY A 29 -11.40 1.21 -2.38
C GLY A 29 -11.20 0.74 -0.94
N PHE A 30 -11.47 1.63 0.02
CA PHE A 30 -11.69 1.23 1.41
C PHE A 30 -13.06 0.55 1.48
N GLY A 31 -13.10 -0.78 1.27
CA GLY A 31 -14.25 -1.58 1.71
C GLY A 31 -14.32 -1.70 3.24
N ASP A 32 -15.15 -2.60 3.75
CA ASP A 32 -15.50 -2.85 5.18
C ASP A 32 -14.32 -3.09 6.16
N ALA A 33 -13.07 -2.96 5.71
CA ALA A 33 -11.84 -3.06 6.50
C ALA A 33 -11.59 -1.86 7.44
N GLU A 34 -12.54 -0.94 7.61
CA GLU A 34 -12.48 0.07 8.68
C GLU A 34 -12.85 -0.51 10.06
N ASP A 35 -13.57 -1.64 10.11
CA ASP A 35 -14.24 -2.13 11.32
C ASP A 35 -13.57 -3.34 12.00
N ASP A 36 -12.28 -3.58 11.77
CA ASP A 36 -11.55 -4.49 12.66
C ASP A 36 -11.33 -3.80 14.02
N ILE A 37 -12.06 -4.28 15.03
CA ILE A 37 -11.98 -3.78 16.41
C ILE A 37 -10.57 -3.89 17.01
N ASN A 38 -9.72 -4.76 16.48
CA ASN A 38 -8.34 -4.96 16.92
C ASN A 38 -7.33 -4.10 16.14
N SER A 39 -7.76 -3.41 15.08
CA SER A 39 -6.86 -2.59 14.27
C SER A 39 -6.45 -1.33 15.02
N VAL A 40 -5.14 -1.22 15.30
CA VAL A 40 -4.51 -0.04 15.90
C VAL A 40 -4.07 0.98 14.84
N ASP A 41 -3.77 0.52 13.62
CA ASP A 41 -3.41 1.34 12.45
C ASP A 41 -2.25 2.33 12.67
N TYR A 42 -1.39 2.11 13.67
CA TYR A 42 -0.20 2.95 13.82
C TYR A 42 0.76 2.78 12.61
N TYR A 43 0.78 1.59 12.02
CA TYR A 43 1.45 1.30 10.75
C TYR A 43 0.45 0.75 9.74
N ALA A 44 0.60 1.15 8.48
CA ALA A 44 -0.03 0.50 7.33
C ALA A 44 0.98 -0.44 6.66
N ILE A 45 0.53 -1.64 6.29
CA ILE A 45 1.32 -2.59 5.50
C ILE A 45 0.97 -2.40 4.03
N LEU A 46 1.99 -2.09 3.23
CA LEU A 46 1.97 -2.07 1.78
C LEU A 46 2.51 -3.42 1.30
N ASP A 47 1.62 -4.34 0.98
CA ASP A 47 1.96 -5.70 0.56
C ASP A 47 1.68 -5.83 -0.95
N LEU A 48 2.72 -5.90 -1.78
CA LEU A 48 2.53 -5.92 -3.24
C LEU A 48 1.75 -7.14 -3.73
N GLU A 49 1.90 -8.31 -3.08
CA GLU A 49 1.11 -9.50 -3.41
C GLU A 49 -0.37 -9.23 -3.18
N LEU A 50 -0.74 -8.78 -1.98
CA LEU A 50 -2.13 -8.52 -1.61
C LEU A 50 -2.73 -7.41 -2.46
N LEU A 51 -1.97 -6.34 -2.71
CA LEU A 51 -2.39 -5.25 -3.57
C LEU A 51 -2.61 -5.78 -4.99
N GLY A 52 -1.60 -6.41 -5.59
CA GLY A 52 -1.66 -6.97 -6.94
C GLY A 52 -2.81 -7.96 -7.13
N GLU A 53 -3.04 -8.84 -6.17
CA GLU A 53 -4.15 -9.80 -6.19
C GLU A 53 -5.51 -9.09 -6.19
N ARG A 54 -5.70 -8.09 -5.32
CA ARG A 54 -6.96 -7.34 -5.24
C ARG A 54 -7.31 -6.60 -6.53
N ILE A 55 -6.30 -6.18 -7.29
CA ILE A 55 -6.49 -5.30 -8.45
C ILE A 55 -6.54 -6.09 -9.76
N HIS A 56 -5.64 -7.06 -9.91
CA HIS A 56 -5.41 -7.78 -11.16
C HIS A 56 -5.58 -9.30 -11.04
N GLY A 57 -5.92 -9.80 -9.84
CA GLY A 57 -6.18 -11.21 -9.58
C GLY A 57 -4.93 -12.03 -9.24
N ARG A 58 -5.16 -13.26 -8.77
CA ARG A 58 -4.13 -14.14 -8.22
C ARG A 58 -2.98 -14.43 -9.20
N LYS A 59 -3.30 -14.63 -10.49
CA LYS A 59 -2.29 -14.92 -11.53
C LYS A 59 -1.24 -13.82 -11.67
N PHE A 60 -1.65 -12.56 -11.60
CA PHE A 60 -0.70 -11.44 -11.61
C PHE A 60 0.12 -11.40 -10.32
N ALA A 61 -0.51 -11.61 -9.17
CA ALA A 61 0.17 -11.62 -7.88
C ALA A 61 1.26 -12.70 -7.80
N ASP A 62 0.97 -13.91 -8.28
CA ASP A 62 1.95 -15.01 -8.32
C ASP A 62 3.15 -14.67 -9.20
N TRP A 63 2.92 -14.08 -10.38
CA TRP A 63 4.01 -13.57 -11.23
C TRP A 63 4.77 -12.44 -10.53
N LEU A 64 4.06 -11.49 -9.90
CA LEU A 64 4.64 -10.32 -9.25
C LEU A 64 5.60 -10.71 -8.12
N ILE A 65 5.28 -11.71 -7.30
CA ILE A 65 6.16 -12.14 -6.19
C ILE A 65 7.49 -12.68 -6.70
N ILE A 66 7.49 -13.31 -7.87
CA ILE A 66 8.70 -13.90 -8.48
C ILE A 66 9.58 -12.81 -9.12
N HIS A 67 8.96 -11.75 -9.66
CA HIS A 67 9.66 -10.73 -10.44
C HIS A 67 9.95 -9.44 -9.66
N ALA A 68 9.24 -9.18 -8.56
CA ALA A 68 9.39 -7.96 -7.79
C ALA A 68 10.61 -8.00 -6.88
N ASP A 69 11.55 -7.09 -7.09
CA ASP A 69 12.64 -6.83 -6.15
C ASP A 69 12.17 -5.90 -5.02
N MET A 70 12.13 -6.43 -3.79
CA MET A 70 11.80 -5.68 -2.58
C MET A 70 12.74 -4.49 -2.37
N THR A 71 14.03 -4.63 -2.68
CA THR A 71 15.01 -3.56 -2.51
C THR A 71 14.70 -2.42 -3.47
N ALA A 72 14.42 -2.74 -4.73
CA ALA A 72 14.01 -1.75 -5.73
C ALA A 72 12.71 -1.03 -5.32
N LEU A 73 11.72 -1.77 -4.78
CA LEU A 73 10.49 -1.20 -4.23
C LEU A 73 10.78 -0.19 -3.11
N LEU A 74 11.57 -0.58 -2.11
CA LEU A 74 11.89 0.27 -0.97
C LEU A 74 12.70 1.50 -1.39
N MET A 75 13.68 1.33 -2.27
CA MET A 75 14.50 2.43 -2.79
C MET A 75 13.68 3.42 -3.59
N ARG A 76 12.74 2.94 -4.41
CA ARG A 76 11.87 3.81 -5.18
C ARG A 76 10.91 4.59 -4.29
N LEU A 77 10.33 3.95 -3.28
CA LEU A 77 9.46 4.62 -2.32
C LEU A 77 10.25 5.63 -1.46
N ALA A 78 11.51 5.34 -1.13
CA ALA A 78 12.40 6.29 -0.49
C ALA A 78 12.75 7.48 -1.40
N HIS A 79 12.98 7.24 -2.70
CA HIS A 79 13.33 8.27 -3.67
C HIS A 79 12.13 9.17 -4.02
N GLU A 80 10.98 8.58 -4.35
CA GLU A 80 9.80 9.31 -4.84
C GLU A 80 8.94 9.89 -3.72
N ALA A 81 8.93 9.27 -2.55
CA ALA A 81 8.08 9.70 -1.44
C ALA A 81 8.85 10.13 -0.19
N HIS A 82 10.19 10.15 -0.23
CA HIS A 82 11.07 10.55 0.88
C HIS A 82 10.79 9.80 2.20
N VAL A 83 10.38 8.54 2.09
CA VAL A 83 10.08 7.68 3.24
C VAL A 83 10.86 6.38 3.19
N VAL A 84 11.51 6.06 4.31
CA VAL A 84 12.07 4.73 4.53
C VAL A 84 10.94 3.81 5.00
N LEU A 85 10.67 2.78 4.22
CA LEU A 85 9.70 1.75 4.58
C LEU A 85 10.43 0.58 5.25
N LEU A 86 9.81 0.04 6.30
CA LEU A 86 10.33 -1.16 6.95
C LEU A 86 9.83 -2.39 6.19
N PRO A 87 10.62 -3.48 6.06
CA PRO A 87 10.11 -4.74 5.53
C PRO A 87 8.79 -5.14 6.21
N GLY A 88 7.79 -5.56 5.41
CA GLY A 88 6.42 -5.76 5.88
C GLY A 88 6.23 -7.02 6.74
N ARG A 89 6.98 -8.08 6.46
CA ARG A 89 7.02 -9.31 7.28
C ARG A 89 8.15 -9.29 8.31
N GLY A 90 8.01 -10.13 9.34
CA GLY A 90 9.03 -10.32 10.39
C GLY A 90 10.34 -10.90 9.86
N PHE A 91 11.27 -11.18 10.77
CA PHE A 91 12.61 -11.66 10.46
C PHE A 91 12.63 -12.86 9.50
N GLY A 92 13.49 -12.80 8.48
CA GLY A 92 13.87 -13.95 7.66
C GLY A 92 13.01 -14.25 6.42
N ILE A 93 11.93 -13.50 6.17
CA ILE A 93 11.07 -13.73 5.00
C ILE A 93 11.22 -12.58 4.02
N GLN A 94 11.84 -12.84 2.86
CA GLN A 94 11.78 -11.91 1.74
C GLN A 94 10.37 -11.98 1.14
N HIS A 95 9.63 -10.90 1.33
CA HIS A 95 8.30 -10.71 0.78
C HIS A 95 8.17 -9.25 0.38
N PRO A 96 7.66 -8.93 -0.83
CA PRO A 96 7.65 -7.57 -1.37
C PRO A 96 6.63 -6.69 -0.64
N SER A 97 6.94 -6.37 0.61
CA SER A 97 6.07 -5.62 1.51
C SER A 97 6.85 -4.58 2.30
N GLY A 98 6.20 -3.44 2.56
CA GLY A 98 6.73 -2.32 3.31
C GLY A 98 5.76 -1.85 4.40
N ARG A 99 6.26 -1.24 5.48
CA ARG A 99 5.42 -0.59 6.51
C ARG A 99 5.61 0.92 6.46
N VAL A 100 4.49 1.63 6.47
CA VAL A 100 4.44 3.09 6.57
C VAL A 100 3.89 3.45 7.94
N SER A 101 4.57 4.30 8.70
CA SER A 101 3.97 4.89 9.91
C SER A 101 2.86 5.86 9.50
N LEU A 102 1.69 5.78 10.12
CA LEU A 102 0.59 6.73 9.92
C LEU A 102 0.67 7.93 10.88
N ALA A 103 1.64 7.92 11.79
CA ALA A 103 1.78 8.94 12.83
C ALA A 103 2.70 10.11 12.42
N ASN A 104 3.66 9.88 11.52
CA ASN A 104 4.83 10.75 11.36
C ASN A 104 4.79 11.72 10.15
N LEU A 105 3.83 11.61 9.22
CA LEU A 105 3.81 12.41 8.00
C LEU A 105 2.50 13.19 7.81
N ASN A 106 2.50 14.11 6.84
CA ASN A 106 1.30 14.82 6.45
C ASN A 106 0.48 14.03 5.41
N GLU A 107 -0.80 14.36 5.28
CA GLU A 107 -1.70 13.69 4.31
C GLU A 107 -1.17 13.72 2.87
N ALA A 108 -0.53 14.83 2.47
CA ALA A 108 0.07 14.98 1.14
C ALA A 108 1.18 13.95 0.89
N ASP A 109 1.95 13.59 1.90
CA ASP A 109 3.02 12.59 1.78
C ASP A 109 2.42 11.20 1.57
N TYR A 110 1.36 10.84 2.30
CA TYR A 110 0.65 9.58 2.06
C TYR A 110 0.05 9.48 0.66
N LYS A 111 -0.41 10.60 0.09
CA LYS A 111 -0.85 10.63 -1.32
C LYS A 111 0.31 10.33 -2.27
N ARG A 112 1.48 10.96 -2.05
CA ARG A 112 2.69 10.69 -2.87
C ARG A 112 3.12 9.24 -2.77
N ILE A 113 3.16 8.67 -1.56
CA ILE A 113 3.45 7.25 -1.34
C ILE A 113 2.47 6.39 -2.13
N GLY A 114 1.17 6.64 -2.02
CA GLY A 114 0.16 5.85 -2.71
C GLY A 114 0.28 5.94 -4.24
N THR A 115 0.56 7.13 -4.78
CA THR A 115 0.81 7.31 -6.22
C THR A 115 2.07 6.58 -6.69
N ALA A 116 3.15 6.61 -5.92
CA ALA A 116 4.39 5.89 -6.24
C ALA A 116 4.19 4.36 -6.25
N VAL A 117 3.47 3.82 -5.25
CA VAL A 117 3.10 2.39 -5.21
C VAL A 117 2.26 2.01 -6.42
N ARG A 118 1.28 2.85 -6.78
CA ARG A 118 0.43 2.61 -7.96
C ARG A 118 1.24 2.58 -9.25
N ALA A 119 2.11 3.57 -9.46
CA ALA A 119 2.95 3.65 -10.65
C ALA A 119 3.84 2.41 -10.79
N LEU A 120 4.42 1.94 -9.69
CA LEU A 120 5.22 0.73 -9.68
C LEU A 120 4.42 -0.52 -10.08
N ILE A 121 3.20 -0.69 -9.54
CA ILE A 121 2.33 -1.81 -9.92
C ILE A 121 1.95 -1.71 -11.41
N GLU A 122 1.63 -0.51 -11.90
CA GLU A 122 1.30 -0.31 -13.32
C GLU A 122 2.47 -0.70 -14.25
N GLU A 123 3.72 -0.44 -13.86
CA GLU A 123 4.90 -0.90 -14.60
C GLU A 123 5.05 -2.42 -14.60
N TYR A 124 4.82 -3.08 -13.46
CA TYR A 124 4.81 -4.55 -13.38
C TYR A 124 3.68 -5.15 -14.22
N VAL A 125 2.53 -4.50 -14.30
CA VAL A 125 1.44 -4.91 -15.20
C VAL A 125 1.86 -4.80 -16.67
N GLU A 126 2.58 -3.74 -17.05
CA GLU A 126 3.11 -3.59 -18.40
C GLU A 126 4.16 -4.66 -18.74
N GLN A 127 5.00 -5.06 -17.78
CA GLN A 127 5.93 -6.18 -17.94
C GLN A 127 5.20 -7.52 -18.06
N PHE A 128 4.26 -7.80 -17.15
CA PHE A 128 3.42 -9.00 -17.20
C PHE A 128 2.71 -9.17 -18.55
N ASN A 129 2.13 -8.09 -19.08
CA ASN A 129 1.45 -8.10 -20.38
C ASN A 129 2.38 -8.35 -21.58
N LYS A 130 3.69 -8.07 -21.45
CA LYS A 130 4.69 -8.35 -22.49
C LYS A 130 5.19 -9.79 -22.45
N GLU A 131 5.30 -10.35 -21.24
CA GLU A 131 5.84 -11.69 -21.01
C GLU A 131 4.79 -12.80 -21.12
N THR A 132 3.52 -12.47 -20.87
CA THR A 132 2.43 -13.43 -20.94
C THR A 132 1.64 -13.29 -22.25
N ALA A 133 1.29 -14.42 -22.86
CA ALA A 133 0.45 -14.45 -24.06
C ALA A 133 -1.06 -14.35 -23.75
N ASP A 134 -1.41 -14.02 -22.51
CA ASP A 134 -2.77 -13.92 -22.04
C ASP A 134 -3.44 -12.61 -22.48
N LYS A 135 -4.76 -12.54 -22.30
CA LYS A 135 -5.48 -11.28 -22.50
C LYS A 135 -4.84 -10.21 -21.61
N PRO A 136 -4.43 -9.05 -22.19
CA PRO A 136 -3.71 -8.04 -21.43
C PRO A 136 -4.57 -7.53 -20.29
N LEU A 137 -3.96 -7.45 -19.11
CA LEU A 137 -4.53 -6.79 -17.96
C LEU A 137 -4.74 -5.32 -18.32
N SER A 138 -5.95 -4.80 -18.08
CA SER A 138 -6.25 -3.39 -18.33
C SER A 138 -5.47 -2.50 -17.38
N LYS A 139 -5.11 -1.29 -17.83
CA LYS A 139 -4.60 -0.23 -16.95
C LYS A 139 -5.56 0.00 -15.78
N TRP A 140 -5.00 0.36 -14.63
CA TRP A 140 -5.67 0.46 -13.34
C TRP A 140 -7.02 1.17 -13.42
N LYS A 141 -8.11 0.45 -13.12
CA LYS A 141 -9.43 1.05 -12.99
C LYS A 141 -9.57 1.58 -11.57
N VAL A 142 -9.63 2.90 -11.41
CA VAL A 142 -9.86 3.52 -10.11
C VAL A 142 -11.23 3.07 -9.60
N VAL A 143 -11.25 2.26 -8.54
CA VAL A 143 -12.47 1.94 -7.82
C VAL A 143 -12.85 3.21 -7.05
N LYS A 144 -13.98 3.82 -7.44
CA LYS A 144 -14.54 4.99 -6.75
C LYS A 144 -15.01 4.61 -5.34
#